data_AF-A0A7S2XP78-F1
#
_entry.id   AF-A0A7S2XP78-F1
#
_cell.length_a   1.000
_cell.length_b   1.000
_cell.length_c   1.000
_cell.angle_alpha   90.00
_cell.angle_beta   90.00
_cell.angle_gamma   90.00
#
_symmetry.space_group_name_H-M   'P 1'
#
loop_
_entity.id
_entity.type
_entity.pdbx_description
1 polymer ?
#
loop_
_entity_poly.entity_id
_entity_poly.type
_entity_poly.pdbx_seq_one_letter_code
_entity_poly.pdbx_strand_id
1 'polypeptide(L)'
;RLAIENGLLKILSKMGISLLTSYSGAQIFEAVGIGSEVIDRCFKGTTSRVGGMNLEEIASETVTMRPEASAAMKKLINYGYYKPVPKLGEYHINSSDLTKLLHKAIGLDKSVSAATNRDKLENDGVNPANAADYEIFRKSMETAPLANLRDLLDFKSDRPSIPIDEVEPIAEIMK
;
A
#
# COMPACT_ATOMS: atom_id res chain seq x y z
N ARG A 1 -22.04 20.00 3.47
CA ARG A 1 -23.00 19.81 2.36
C ARG A 1 -22.36 20.04 1.00
N LEU A 2 -21.94 21.27 0.65
CA LEU A 2 -21.34 21.58 -0.66
C LEU A 2 -20.16 20.66 -1.06
N ALA A 3 -19.25 20.36 -0.12
CA ALA A 3 -18.14 19.44 -0.38
C ALA A 3 -18.60 18.01 -0.74
N ILE A 4 -19.71 17.55 -0.15
CA ILE A 4 -20.29 16.23 -0.43
C ILE A 4 -20.94 16.23 -1.82
N GLU A 5 -21.68 17.29 -2.16
CA GLU A 5 -22.30 17.43 -3.48
C GLU A 5 -21.25 17.46 -4.59
N ASN A 6 -20.20 18.27 -4.44
CA ASN A 6 -19.09 18.30 -5.39
C ASN A 6 -18.31 16.98 -5.45
N GLY A 7 -18.12 16.32 -4.30
CA GLY A 7 -17.48 15.00 -4.23
C GLY A 7 -18.29 13.93 -4.97
N LEU A 8 -19.62 13.94 -4.80
CA LEU A 8 -20.51 13.02 -5.49
C LEU A 8 -20.49 13.26 -6.99
N LEU A 9 -20.63 14.52 -7.44
CA LEU A 9 -20.53 14.86 -8.87
C LEU A 9 -19.20 14.41 -9.48
N LYS A 10 -18.09 14.52 -8.74
CA LYS A 10 -16.77 14.02 -9.15
C LYS A 10 -16.73 12.49 -9.26
N ILE A 11 -17.41 11.75 -8.39
CA ILE A 11 -17.47 10.28 -8.48
C ILE A 11 -18.29 9.88 -9.72
N LEU A 12 -19.45 10.49 -9.92
CA LEU A 12 -20.33 10.22 -11.05
C LEU A 12 -19.63 10.49 -12.39
N SER A 13 -18.91 11.62 -12.49
CA SER A 13 -18.25 12.03 -13.73
C SER A 13 -17.09 11.15 -14.14
N LYS A 14 -16.45 10.41 -13.21
CA LYS A 14 -15.39 9.42 -13.54
C LYS A 14 -15.89 8.32 -14.47
N MET A 15 -17.17 7.99 -14.41
CA MET A 15 -17.83 6.97 -15.23
C MET A 15 -18.77 7.58 -16.27
N GLY A 16 -18.78 8.91 -16.41
CA GLY A 16 -19.66 9.61 -17.36
C GLY A 16 -21.14 9.65 -16.96
N ILE A 17 -21.49 9.43 -15.69
CA ILE A 17 -22.87 9.42 -15.22
C ILE A 17 -23.29 10.85 -14.86
N SER A 18 -24.45 11.30 -15.35
CA SER A 18 -24.96 12.66 -15.09
C SER A 18 -26.07 12.73 -14.04
N LEU A 19 -26.78 11.63 -13.78
CA LEU A 19 -27.94 11.59 -12.89
C LEU A 19 -27.68 10.68 -11.69
N LEU A 20 -27.89 11.21 -10.48
CA LEU A 20 -27.79 10.42 -9.24
C LEU A 20 -28.82 9.28 -9.21
N THR A 21 -29.99 9.48 -9.80
CA THR A 21 -31.03 8.43 -9.92
C THR A 21 -30.55 7.22 -10.71
N SER A 22 -29.72 7.42 -11.75
CA SER A 22 -29.11 6.34 -12.52
C SER A 22 -27.96 5.65 -11.77
N TYR A 23 -27.27 6.38 -10.89
CA TYR A 23 -26.18 5.83 -10.07
C TYR A 23 -26.70 5.01 -8.88
N SER A 24 -27.84 5.42 -8.32
CA SER A 24 -28.46 4.73 -7.18
C SER A 24 -28.77 3.28 -7.53
N GLY A 25 -28.21 2.34 -6.76
CA GLY A 25 -28.41 0.91 -6.96
C GLY A 25 -27.63 0.29 -8.11
N ALA A 26 -26.91 1.07 -8.91
CA ALA A 26 -26.14 0.57 -10.04
C ALA A 26 -24.87 -0.21 -9.65
N GLN A 27 -24.47 -0.13 -8.37
CA GLN A 27 -23.30 -0.84 -7.81
C GLN A 27 -22.01 -0.58 -8.62
N ILE A 28 -21.72 0.69 -8.91
CA ILE A 28 -20.52 1.11 -9.66
C ILE A 28 -19.28 1.09 -8.75
N PHE A 29 -18.93 -0.09 -8.28
CA PHE A 29 -17.74 -0.37 -7.48
C PHE A 29 -17.30 -1.82 -7.69
N GLU A 30 -16.08 -2.14 -7.26
CA GLU A 30 -15.56 -3.49 -7.16
C GLU A 30 -15.23 -3.77 -5.69
N ALA A 31 -15.60 -4.97 -5.21
CA ALA A 31 -15.22 -5.41 -3.88
C ALA A 31 -13.87 -6.14 -3.93
N VAL A 32 -13.06 -5.92 -2.89
CA VAL A 32 -11.77 -6.60 -2.70
C VAL A 32 -11.71 -7.03 -1.24
N GLY A 33 -11.43 -8.31 -0.99
CA GLY A 33 -11.35 -8.86 0.36
C GLY A 33 -12.71 -9.18 1.00
N ILE A 34 -13.78 -9.27 0.20
CA ILE A 34 -15.14 -9.61 0.70
C ILE A 34 -15.56 -10.96 0.13
N GLY A 35 -15.99 -11.87 1.02
CA GLY A 35 -16.41 -13.22 0.67
C GLY A 35 -17.66 -13.26 -0.22
N SER A 36 -17.77 -14.29 -1.04
CA SER A 36 -18.89 -14.46 -1.98
C SER A 36 -20.25 -14.54 -1.27
N GLU A 37 -20.30 -15.14 -0.08
CA GLU A 37 -21.51 -15.21 0.75
C GLU A 37 -22.07 -13.83 1.10
N VAL A 38 -21.20 -12.88 1.45
CA VAL A 38 -21.58 -11.49 1.72
C VAL A 38 -22.02 -10.78 0.44
N ILE A 39 -21.29 -10.99 -0.67
CA ILE A 39 -21.63 -10.40 -1.96
C ILE A 39 -23.00 -10.89 -2.44
N ASP A 40 -23.27 -12.19 -2.40
CA ASP A 40 -24.52 -12.77 -2.89
C ASP A 40 -25.73 -12.31 -2.06
N ARG A 41 -25.53 -12.09 -0.76
CA ARG A 41 -26.59 -11.65 0.15
C ARG A 41 -26.83 -10.14 0.13
N CYS A 42 -25.79 -9.33 0.05
CA CYS A 42 -25.86 -7.87 0.29
C CYS A 42 -25.58 -7.02 -0.96
N PHE A 43 -24.78 -7.52 -1.90
CA PHE A 43 -24.28 -6.77 -3.06
C PHE A 43 -24.33 -7.61 -4.34
N LYS A 44 -25.43 -8.35 -4.53
CA LYS A 44 -25.57 -9.33 -5.60
C LYS A 44 -25.29 -8.69 -6.96
N GLY A 45 -24.34 -9.28 -7.70
CA GLY A 45 -23.88 -8.78 -8.99
C GLY A 45 -22.59 -7.97 -8.94
N THR A 46 -22.11 -7.56 -7.76
CA THR A 46 -20.80 -6.92 -7.59
C THR A 46 -19.67 -7.94 -7.81
N THR A 47 -18.60 -7.52 -8.48
CA THR A 47 -17.39 -8.34 -8.65
C THR A 47 -16.56 -8.34 -7.35
N SER A 48 -16.13 -9.53 -6.91
CA SER A 48 -15.16 -9.71 -5.82
C SER A 48 -14.18 -10.83 -6.17
N ARG A 49 -13.10 -10.48 -6.90
CA ARG A 49 -12.14 -11.47 -7.44
C ARG A 49 -11.23 -12.04 -6.37
N VAL A 50 -10.79 -11.17 -5.47
CA VAL A 50 -10.07 -11.55 -4.26
C VAL A 50 -11.15 -11.64 -3.18
N GLY A 51 -11.63 -12.85 -2.93
CA GLY A 51 -12.57 -13.12 -1.84
C GLY A 51 -11.97 -12.73 -0.48
N GLY A 52 -12.72 -12.94 0.58
CA GLY A 52 -12.23 -12.64 1.92
C GLY A 52 -13.34 -12.75 2.95
N MET A 53 -13.57 -11.68 3.68
CA MET A 53 -14.33 -11.71 4.93
C MET A 53 -15.77 -12.21 4.77
N ASN A 54 -16.19 -13.09 5.66
CA ASN A 54 -17.58 -13.50 5.84
C ASN A 54 -18.34 -12.58 6.83
N LEU A 55 -19.64 -12.82 7.02
CA LEU A 55 -20.45 -12.00 7.92
C LEU A 55 -19.99 -12.08 9.39
N GLU A 56 -19.54 -13.24 9.86
CA GLU A 56 -19.05 -13.43 11.22
C GLU A 56 -17.76 -12.64 11.49
N GLU A 57 -16.84 -12.63 10.54
CA GLU A 57 -15.58 -11.88 10.59
C GLU A 57 -15.85 -10.37 10.61
N ILE A 58 -16.73 -9.88 9.72
CA ILE A 58 -17.16 -8.47 9.69
C ILE A 58 -17.82 -8.08 11.03
N ALA A 59 -18.66 -8.96 11.59
CA ALA A 59 -19.29 -8.71 12.89
C ALA A 59 -18.25 -8.64 14.03
N SER A 60 -17.28 -9.56 14.03
CA SER A 60 -16.21 -9.61 15.02
C SER A 60 -15.30 -8.38 14.97
N GLU A 61 -14.95 -7.92 13.76
CA GLU A 61 -14.18 -6.69 13.55
C GLU A 61 -14.95 -5.46 14.04
N THR A 62 -16.25 -5.36 13.70
CA THR A 62 -17.13 -4.27 14.15
C THR A 62 -17.20 -4.19 15.68
N VAL A 63 -17.25 -5.33 16.37
CA VAL A 63 -17.24 -5.39 17.83
C VAL A 63 -15.87 -5.01 18.40
N THR A 64 -14.78 -5.40 17.74
CA THR A 64 -13.40 -5.11 18.18
C THR A 64 -13.08 -3.61 18.08
N MET A 65 -13.64 -2.90 17.11
CA MET A 65 -13.51 -1.43 17.00
C MET A 65 -14.40 -0.66 17.99
N ARG A 66 -15.45 -1.30 18.53
CA ARG A 66 -16.44 -0.67 19.42
C ARG A 66 -15.89 -0.13 20.76
N PRO A 67 -14.84 -0.67 21.42
CA PRO A 67 -14.29 -0.12 22.66
C PRO A 67 -13.82 1.33 22.52
N GLU A 68 -13.57 1.81 21.30
CA GLU A 68 -13.25 3.21 21.03
C GLU A 68 -14.43 4.17 21.26
N ALA A 69 -15.66 3.65 21.29
CA ALA A 69 -16.87 4.38 21.61
C ALA A 69 -17.22 4.32 23.12
N SER A 70 -16.36 3.73 23.95
CA SER A 70 -16.53 3.73 25.41
C SER A 70 -16.34 5.13 25.97
N ALA A 71 -17.20 5.53 26.91
CA ALA A 71 -17.14 6.80 27.64
C ALA A 71 -15.80 7.04 28.37
N ALA A 72 -14.94 6.02 28.47
CA ALA A 72 -13.61 6.10 29.07
C ALA A 72 -12.56 6.82 28.19
N MET A 73 -12.75 6.91 26.87
CA MET A 73 -11.78 7.58 26.00
C MET A 73 -12.05 9.08 25.87
N LYS A 74 -11.06 9.91 26.21
CA LYS A 74 -11.15 11.38 26.13
C LYS A 74 -10.91 11.93 24.72
N LYS A 75 -10.31 11.15 23.82
CA LYS A 75 -9.97 11.52 22.45
C LYS A 75 -10.06 10.31 21.52
N LEU A 76 -10.41 10.55 20.27
CA LEU A 76 -10.33 9.56 19.21
C LEU A 76 -8.88 9.15 18.97
N ILE A 77 -8.67 7.87 18.64
CA ILE A 77 -7.37 7.34 18.27
C ILE A 77 -7.03 7.82 16.86
N ASN A 78 -5.80 8.30 16.67
CA ASN A 78 -5.29 8.62 15.34
C ASN A 78 -4.49 7.43 14.81
N TYR A 79 -5.13 6.63 13.97
CA TYR A 79 -4.53 5.46 13.30
C TYR A 79 -3.52 5.81 12.21
N GLY A 80 -3.39 7.07 11.79
CA GLY A 80 -2.37 7.44 10.81
C GLY A 80 -2.64 6.95 9.38
N TYR A 81 -3.90 6.69 9.00
CA TYR A 81 -4.25 6.24 7.63
C TYR A 81 -3.80 7.19 6.52
N TYR A 82 -3.90 8.51 6.73
CA TYR A 82 -3.49 9.51 5.72
C TYR A 82 -2.04 9.98 5.90
N LYS A 83 -1.58 10.07 7.14
CA LYS A 83 -0.21 10.49 7.49
C LYS A 83 0.36 9.52 8.51
N PRO A 84 1.57 8.98 8.28
CA PRO A 84 2.21 8.09 9.24
C PRO A 84 2.28 8.73 10.62
N VAL A 85 1.87 7.98 11.65
CA VAL A 85 1.98 8.38 13.05
C VAL A 85 3.05 7.51 13.71
N PRO A 86 3.99 8.08 14.47
CA PRO A 86 5.01 7.28 15.15
C PRO A 86 4.40 6.25 16.10
N LYS A 87 4.95 5.02 16.07
CA LYS A 87 4.76 3.90 17.02
C LYS A 87 3.38 3.21 17.06
N LEU A 88 2.30 3.85 16.66
CA LEU A 88 0.92 3.34 16.83
C LEU A 88 0.02 3.54 15.59
N GLY A 89 0.60 3.95 14.47
CA GLY A 89 -0.14 4.14 13.22
C GLY A 89 -0.13 2.88 12.34
N GLU A 90 -1.03 2.89 11.36
CA GLU A 90 -1.07 1.99 10.21
C GLU A 90 0.30 1.93 9.53
N TYR A 91 0.62 0.79 8.90
CA TYR A 91 1.86 0.65 8.15
C TYR A 91 1.81 1.47 6.85
N HIS A 92 2.90 2.21 6.57
CA HIS A 92 3.09 2.91 5.30
C HIS A 92 4.40 2.45 4.68
N ILE A 93 4.33 1.96 3.44
CA ILE A 93 5.52 1.56 2.69
C ILE A 93 6.51 2.72 2.56
N ASN A 94 6.01 3.93 2.30
CA ASN A 94 6.81 5.13 2.22
C ASN A 94 6.81 5.86 3.56
N SER A 95 7.68 5.39 4.47
CA SER A 95 7.90 6.03 5.77
C SER A 95 9.18 6.87 5.76
N SER A 96 9.24 7.91 6.62
CA SER A 96 10.42 8.76 6.72
C SER A 96 11.67 7.99 7.15
N ASP A 97 11.49 6.89 7.87
CA ASP A 97 12.60 6.07 8.36
C ASP A 97 13.14 5.19 7.23
N LEU A 98 12.26 4.58 6.43
CA LEU A 98 12.67 3.84 5.23
C LEU A 98 13.40 4.76 4.23
N THR A 99 12.91 5.98 4.01
CA THR A 99 13.57 6.97 3.14
C THR A 99 14.98 7.31 3.64
N LYS A 100 15.19 7.46 4.95
CA LYS A 100 16.53 7.72 5.51
C LYS A 100 17.47 6.53 5.30
N LEU A 101 16.98 5.31 5.48
CA LEU A 101 17.76 4.09 5.23
C LEU A 101 18.16 3.99 3.77
N LEU A 102 17.22 4.22 2.84
CA LEU A 102 17.49 4.24 1.41
C LEU A 102 18.53 5.31 1.06
N HIS A 103 18.33 6.55 1.50
CA HIS A 103 19.26 7.66 1.25
C HIS A 103 20.67 7.33 1.76
N LYS A 104 20.78 6.73 2.94
CA LYS A 104 22.07 6.33 3.49
C LYS A 104 22.73 5.22 2.66
N ALA A 105 21.96 4.21 2.25
CA ALA A 105 22.43 3.10 1.42
C ALA A 105 23.00 3.58 0.07
N ILE A 106 22.37 4.60 -0.53
CA ILE A 106 22.80 5.19 -1.81
C ILE A 106 23.79 6.35 -1.67
N GLY A 107 24.20 6.70 -0.44
CA GLY A 107 25.16 7.78 -0.20
C GLY A 107 24.59 9.19 -0.40
N LEU A 108 23.27 9.35 -0.44
CA LEU A 108 22.61 10.65 -0.54
C LEU A 108 22.55 11.32 0.84
N ASP A 109 23.57 12.11 1.17
CA ASP A 109 23.60 12.88 2.41
C ASP A 109 22.88 14.24 2.30
N LYS A 110 22.77 14.96 3.43
CA LYS A 110 22.14 16.30 3.48
C LYS A 110 22.93 17.38 2.75
N SER A 111 24.25 17.20 2.55
CA SER A 111 25.13 18.13 1.87
C SER A 111 24.99 18.05 0.34
N VAL A 112 24.68 16.87 -0.19
CA VAL A 112 24.43 16.63 -1.62
C VAL A 112 22.94 16.80 -1.99
N SER A 113 22.03 16.63 -1.03
CA SER A 113 20.57 16.82 -1.20
C SER A 113 20.14 18.27 -1.51
N ALA A 114 21.02 19.27 -1.44
CA ALA A 114 20.72 20.62 -1.93
C ALA A 114 20.39 20.54 -3.42
N ALA A 115 19.36 21.28 -3.86
CA ALA A 115 18.71 21.18 -5.17
C ALA A 115 19.62 21.30 -6.42
N THR A 116 20.92 21.52 -6.24
CA THR A 116 21.93 21.78 -7.27
C THR A 116 22.97 20.67 -7.49
N ASN A 117 23.01 19.61 -6.67
CA ASN A 117 24.05 18.56 -6.77
C ASN A 117 23.53 17.10 -6.82
N ARG A 118 22.21 16.88 -6.95
CA ARG A 118 21.65 15.51 -7.05
C ARG A 118 22.15 14.74 -8.26
N ASP A 119 22.34 15.42 -9.40
CA ASP A 119 22.77 14.81 -10.66
C ASP A 119 24.28 14.53 -10.72
N LYS A 120 25.05 14.88 -9.68
CA LYS A 120 26.51 14.70 -9.64
C LYS A 120 26.98 13.50 -8.81
N LEU A 121 26.06 12.83 -8.10
CA LEU A 121 26.38 11.56 -7.47
C LEU A 121 26.35 10.50 -8.55
N GLU A 122 27.52 9.95 -8.89
CA GLU A 122 27.61 8.69 -9.60
C GLU A 122 26.96 7.62 -8.72
N ASN A 123 25.70 7.30 -9.03
CA ASN A 123 24.99 6.16 -8.51
C ASN A 123 24.48 5.40 -9.73
N ASP A 124 25.21 4.35 -10.10
CA ASP A 124 24.83 3.47 -11.21
C ASP A 124 23.59 2.61 -10.91
N GLY A 125 23.01 2.74 -9.69
CA GLY A 125 21.87 1.96 -9.23
C GLY A 125 22.21 0.50 -8.90
N VAL A 126 23.48 0.11 -9.08
CA VAL A 126 23.96 -1.27 -8.94
C VAL A 126 24.77 -1.42 -7.66
N ASN A 127 25.60 -0.44 -7.35
CA ASN A 127 26.50 -0.49 -6.21
C ASN A 127 26.02 0.48 -5.12
N PRO A 128 25.44 -0.01 -4.01
CA PRO A 128 25.14 0.87 -2.89
C PRO A 128 26.46 1.50 -2.41
N ALA A 129 26.45 2.81 -2.17
CA ALA A 129 27.60 3.51 -1.61
C ALA A 129 28.08 2.88 -0.29
N ASN A 130 27.15 2.25 0.45
CA ASN A 130 27.46 1.41 1.59
C ASN A 130 26.63 0.12 1.60
N ALA A 131 27.26 -1.01 1.31
CA ALA A 131 26.64 -2.34 1.30
C ALA A 131 26.02 -2.72 2.67
N ALA A 132 26.62 -2.31 3.79
CA ALA A 132 26.06 -2.59 5.11
C ALA A 132 24.76 -1.81 5.35
N ASP A 133 24.68 -0.56 4.88
CA ASP A 133 23.46 0.24 4.99
C ASP A 133 22.36 -0.26 4.04
N TYR A 134 22.72 -0.75 2.85
CA TYR A 134 21.77 -1.42 1.95
C TYR A 134 21.20 -2.70 2.55
N GLU A 135 22.02 -3.49 3.24
CA GLU A 135 21.56 -4.70 3.92
C GLU A 135 20.56 -4.39 5.05
N ILE A 136 20.76 -3.29 5.78
CA ILE A 136 19.80 -2.80 6.78
C ILE A 136 18.49 -2.37 6.11
N PHE A 137 18.57 -1.65 4.99
CA PHE A 137 17.41 -1.25 4.20
C PHE A 137 16.62 -2.46 3.70
N ARG A 138 17.28 -3.45 3.08
CA ARG A 138 16.67 -4.69 2.58
C ARG A 138 15.95 -5.44 3.69
N LYS A 139 16.61 -5.68 4.81
CA LYS A 139 16.01 -6.36 5.98
C LYS A 139 14.78 -5.62 6.49
N SER A 140 14.79 -4.29 6.51
CA SER A 140 13.63 -3.52 6.95
C SER A 140 12.39 -3.74 6.06
N MET A 141 12.58 -3.94 4.76
CA MET A 141 11.50 -4.27 3.83
C MET A 141 11.02 -5.72 3.98
N GLU A 142 11.93 -6.66 4.22
CA GLU A 142 11.59 -8.09 4.42
C GLU A 142 10.79 -8.33 5.71
N THR A 143 11.04 -7.52 6.75
CA THR A 143 10.29 -7.60 8.02
C THR A 143 8.97 -6.83 8.01
N ALA A 144 8.62 -6.20 6.89
CA ALA A 144 7.38 -5.42 6.80
C ALA A 144 6.15 -6.32 6.93
N PRO A 145 5.05 -5.81 7.52
CA PRO A 145 3.78 -6.54 7.50
C PRO A 145 3.27 -6.69 6.06
N LEU A 146 2.43 -7.69 5.85
CA LEU A 146 1.73 -7.90 4.57
C LEU A 146 0.89 -6.65 4.25
N ALA A 147 1.16 -6.01 3.11
CA ALA A 147 0.52 -4.76 2.74
C ALA A 147 -0.11 -4.79 1.33
N ASN A 148 0.41 -5.64 0.44
CA ASN A 148 -0.01 -5.77 -0.95
C ASN A 148 -0.36 -7.22 -1.27
N LEU A 149 -1.18 -7.43 -2.31
CA LEU A 149 -1.53 -8.79 -2.77
C LEU A 149 -0.32 -9.63 -3.16
N ARG A 150 0.72 -9.01 -3.74
CA ARG A 150 1.96 -9.70 -4.10
C ARG A 150 2.75 -10.22 -2.91
N ASP A 151 2.53 -9.66 -1.71
CA ASP A 151 3.21 -10.08 -0.49
C ASP A 151 2.68 -11.45 0.00
N LEU A 152 1.51 -11.88 -0.52
CA LEU A 152 0.92 -13.20 -0.27
C LEU A 152 1.40 -14.27 -1.27
N LEU A 153 2.23 -13.89 -2.24
CA LEU A 153 2.72 -14.79 -3.29
C LEU A 153 4.18 -15.13 -3.04
N ASP A 154 4.58 -16.33 -3.46
CA ASP A 154 5.96 -16.78 -3.43
C ASP A 154 6.31 -17.51 -4.74
N PHE A 155 7.60 -17.53 -5.08
CA PHE A 155 8.10 -18.17 -6.28
C PHE A 155 8.37 -19.65 -6.03
N LYS A 156 7.68 -20.51 -6.79
CA LYS A 156 8.01 -21.93 -6.87
C LYS A 156 8.59 -22.23 -8.25
N SER A 157 9.91 -22.38 -8.30
CA SER A 157 10.64 -22.74 -9.52
C SER A 157 10.57 -24.26 -9.77
N ASP A 158 10.35 -24.65 -11.01
CA ASP A 158 10.48 -26.02 -11.53
C ASP A 158 11.87 -26.31 -12.12
N ARG A 159 12.72 -25.27 -12.24
CA ARG A 159 14.10 -25.34 -12.75
C ARG A 159 15.13 -25.13 -11.63
N PRO A 160 16.33 -25.73 -11.76
CA PRO A 160 17.44 -25.46 -10.85
C PRO A 160 17.93 -24.01 -10.99
N SER A 161 18.54 -23.49 -9.92
CA SER A 161 19.21 -22.19 -9.95
C SER A 161 20.37 -22.21 -10.93
N ILE A 162 20.50 -21.14 -11.71
CA ILE A 162 21.63 -20.92 -12.62
C ILE A 162 22.67 -19.99 -11.96
N PRO A 163 23.94 -20.04 -12.39
CA PRO A 163 24.95 -19.04 -12.03
C PRO A 163 24.51 -17.61 -12.41
N ILE A 164 24.92 -16.61 -11.63
CA ILE A 164 24.51 -15.21 -11.82
C ILE A 164 25.05 -14.61 -13.12
N ASP A 165 26.18 -15.12 -13.62
CA ASP A 165 26.81 -14.74 -14.88
C ASP A 165 26.06 -15.26 -16.12
N GLU A 166 25.14 -16.21 -15.95
CA GLU A 166 24.21 -16.65 -17.01
C GLU A 166 22.93 -15.80 -17.06
N VAL A 167 22.69 -14.96 -16.06
CA VAL A 167 21.55 -14.02 -16.06
C VAL A 167 21.86 -12.85 -16.99
N GLU A 168 20.83 -12.32 -17.63
CA GLU A 168 20.97 -11.16 -18.51
C GLU A 168 21.68 -9.98 -17.81
N PRO A 169 22.56 -9.24 -18.52
CA PRO A 169 23.31 -8.15 -17.93
C PRO A 169 22.40 -7.03 -17.43
N ILE A 170 22.87 -6.30 -16.41
CA ILE A 170 22.14 -5.16 -15.81
C ILE A 170 21.74 -4.11 -16.86
N ALA A 171 22.62 -3.86 -17.83
CA ALA A 171 22.35 -2.90 -18.91
C ALA A 171 21.17 -3.31 -19.80
N GLU A 172 20.79 -4.59 -19.84
CA GLU A 172 19.58 -5.08 -20.51
C GLU A 172 18.36 -5.00 -19.58
N ILE A 173 18.51 -5.33 -18.28
CA ILE A 173 17.43 -5.26 -17.28
C ILE A 173 16.92 -3.82 -17.07
N MET A 174 17.82 -2.83 -17.10
CA MET A 174 17.51 -1.43 -16.82
C MET A 174 17.03 -0.63 -18.04
N LYS A 175 16.76 -1.30 -19.17
CA LYS A 175 16.15 -0.67 -20.36
C LYS A 175 14.66 -0.40 -20.15
#